data_AF-A0A7J8I1Q0-F1
#
_entry.id   AF-A0A7J8I1Q0-F1
#
_cell.length_a   1.000
_cell.length_b   1.000
_cell.length_c   1.000
_cell.angle_alpha   90.00
_cell.angle_beta   90.00
_cell.angle_gamma   90.00
#
_symmetry.space_group_name_H-M   'P 1'
#
loop_
_entity.id
_entity.type
_entity.pdbx_description
1 polymer ?
#
loop_
_entity_poly.entity_id
_entity_poly.type
_entity_poly.pdbx_seq_one_letter_code
_entity_poly.pdbx_strand_id
1 'polypeptide(L)'
;MPAVLTFCLLILTAKIGFSAADAVTGLKLVEEGVPKEHLALLAVPMVPLQILLPLIISKYTSGPQPLNVFYKAMPYRLLLGLGFALLVWWTPKVEHQGGFPMYYYIIVLLSYALHQVTLYSMYVSIMAFNAKVSDPLIGGTYMTLLNTVSNLGGNWPSTVALWLVDPLTVKECVGASNQNCRIPDNVELCKKLGGSCVTALDGYYVESIICVFIGFGWWFFLGPKFKKLQDEGPSSWKCKRSN
;
A
#
# COMPACT_ATOMS: atom_id res chain seq x y z
N MET A 1 16.07 -24.39 6.71
CA MET A 1 15.19 -24.47 5.52
C MET A 1 15.37 -23.19 4.70
N PRO A 2 16.28 -23.17 3.69
CA PRO A 2 16.63 -21.94 2.96
C PRO A 2 15.48 -21.30 2.18
N ALA A 3 14.56 -22.12 1.64
CA ALA A 3 13.40 -21.64 0.90
C ALA A 3 12.45 -20.79 1.78
N VAL A 4 12.29 -21.20 3.04
CA VAL A 4 11.45 -20.49 4.03
C VAL A 4 12.00 -19.11 4.35
N LEU A 5 13.30 -19.02 4.62
CA LEU A 5 13.97 -17.75 4.90
C LEU A 5 13.89 -16.82 3.68
N THR A 6 14.11 -17.38 2.49
CA THR A 6 14.00 -16.62 1.23
C THR A 6 12.59 -16.09 1.03
N PHE A 7 11.58 -16.93 1.27
CA PHE A 7 10.18 -16.52 1.19
C PHE A 7 9.84 -15.42 2.20
N CYS A 8 10.26 -15.57 3.47
CA CYS A 8 10.09 -14.56 4.51
C CYS A 8 10.68 -13.20 4.11
N LEU A 9 11.92 -13.18 3.59
CA LEU A 9 12.56 -11.95 3.14
C LEU A 9 11.81 -11.29 1.96
N LEU A 10 11.31 -12.11 1.03
CA LEU A 10 10.56 -11.62 -0.12
C LEU A 10 9.21 -11.03 0.30
N ILE A 11 8.41 -11.72 1.14
CA ILE A 11 7.12 -11.18 1.60
C ILE A 11 7.29 -9.96 2.52
N LEU A 12 8.41 -9.86 3.24
CA LEU A 12 8.75 -8.70 4.07
C LEU A 12 8.99 -7.43 3.24
N THR A 13 9.47 -7.57 2.00
CA THR A 13 9.82 -6.45 1.12
C THR A 13 8.82 -6.21 -0.02
N ALA A 14 7.97 -7.19 -0.34
CA ALA A 14 7.06 -7.14 -1.48
C ALA A 14 6.04 -6.00 -1.46
N LYS A 15 5.72 -5.46 -0.28
CA LYS A 15 4.67 -4.44 -0.11
C LYS A 15 5.19 -3.01 -0.01
N ILE A 16 6.51 -2.79 -0.08
CA ILE A 16 7.10 -1.44 0.02
C ILE A 16 6.49 -0.48 -0.99
N GLY A 17 6.28 -0.95 -2.24
CA GLY A 17 5.77 -0.08 -3.30
C GLY A 17 4.31 0.36 -3.16
N PHE A 18 3.57 -0.18 -2.19
CA PHE A 18 2.19 0.23 -1.91
C PHE A 18 2.07 1.13 -0.68
N SER A 19 3.16 1.36 0.06
CA SER A 19 3.13 2.00 1.38
C SER A 19 2.52 3.40 1.37
N ALA A 20 2.96 4.28 0.47
CA ALA A 20 2.37 5.61 0.30
C ALA A 20 0.87 5.53 -0.08
N ALA A 21 0.53 4.64 -1.02
CA ALA A 21 -0.85 4.49 -1.49
C ALA A 21 -1.80 3.97 -0.39
N ASP A 22 -1.36 2.99 0.40
CA ASP A 22 -2.15 2.34 1.45
C ASP A 22 -2.23 3.19 2.73
N ALA A 23 -1.14 3.85 3.14
CA ALA A 23 -1.03 4.52 4.44
C ALA A 23 -1.31 6.02 4.39
N VAL A 24 -0.91 6.70 3.31
CA VAL A 24 -0.89 8.18 3.27
C VAL A 24 -2.09 8.76 2.53
N THR A 25 -2.56 8.10 1.46
CA THR A 25 -3.67 8.61 0.60
C THR A 25 -4.91 9.02 1.39
N GLY A 26 -5.36 8.19 2.34
CA GLY A 26 -6.56 8.48 3.13
C GLY A 26 -6.42 9.74 3.98
N LEU A 27 -5.21 9.98 4.53
CA LEU A 27 -4.91 11.20 5.29
C LEU A 27 -4.88 12.41 4.37
N LYS A 28 -4.24 12.29 3.20
CA LYS A 28 -4.17 13.37 2.21
C LYS A 28 -5.54 13.78 1.69
N LEU A 29 -6.45 12.84 1.46
CA LEU A 29 -7.83 13.16 1.11
C LEU A 29 -8.54 14.00 2.16
N VAL A 30 -8.28 13.73 3.45
CA VAL A 30 -8.81 14.55 4.56
C VAL A 30 -8.14 15.92 4.63
N GLU A 31 -6.84 16.00 4.39
CA GLU A 31 -6.10 17.27 4.33
C GLU A 31 -6.58 18.18 3.20
N GLU A 32 -6.95 17.60 2.05
CA GLU A 32 -7.56 18.29 0.90
C GLU A 32 -9.05 18.61 1.10
N GLY A 33 -9.59 18.42 2.31
CA GLY A 33 -10.92 18.90 2.71
C GLY A 33 -12.03 17.85 2.69
N VAL A 34 -11.78 16.59 2.27
CA VAL A 34 -12.83 15.56 2.29
C VAL A 34 -13.19 15.21 3.73
N PRO A 35 -14.46 15.32 4.15
CA PRO A 35 -14.85 15.00 5.51
C PRO A 35 -14.56 13.55 5.86
N LYS A 36 -13.90 13.33 7.00
CA LYS A 36 -13.52 11.99 7.51
C LYS A 36 -14.74 11.07 7.66
N GLU A 37 -15.89 11.64 7.97
CA GLU A 37 -17.17 10.95 8.11
C GLU A 37 -17.63 10.36 6.77
N HIS A 38 -17.48 11.12 5.67
CA HIS A 38 -17.84 10.64 4.34
C HIS A 38 -16.89 9.54 3.86
N LEU A 39 -15.58 9.67 4.09
CA LEU A 39 -14.64 8.60 3.79
C LEU A 39 -14.93 7.33 4.61
N ALA A 40 -15.27 7.48 5.88
CA ALA A 40 -15.68 6.36 6.73
C ALA A 40 -16.98 5.69 6.22
N LEU A 41 -17.94 6.49 5.72
CA LEU A 41 -19.18 5.97 5.13
C LEU A 41 -18.91 5.15 3.85
N LEU A 42 -17.85 5.45 3.09
CA LEU A 42 -17.45 4.62 1.94
C LEU A 42 -17.01 3.21 2.35
N ALA A 43 -16.62 2.98 3.62
CA ALA A 43 -16.29 1.65 4.11
C ALA A 43 -17.50 0.73 4.19
N VAL A 44 -18.71 1.27 4.42
CA VAL A 44 -19.95 0.49 4.57
C VAL A 44 -20.23 -0.38 3.34
N PRO A 45 -20.30 0.16 2.10
CA PRO A 45 -20.46 -0.67 0.90
C PRO A 45 -19.22 -1.52 0.56
N MET A 46 -18.04 -1.17 1.11
CA MET A 46 -16.83 -1.98 0.91
C MET A 46 -16.86 -3.27 1.72
N VAL A 47 -17.45 -3.30 2.92
CA VAL A 47 -17.46 -4.48 3.79
C VAL A 47 -18.05 -5.73 3.10
N PRO A 48 -19.23 -5.69 2.45
CA PRO A 48 -19.73 -6.83 1.68
C PRO A 48 -18.75 -7.29 0.59
N LEU A 49 -18.15 -6.34 -0.11
CA LEU A 49 -17.15 -6.61 -1.16
C LEU A 49 -15.89 -7.27 -0.57
N GLN A 50 -15.44 -6.87 0.62
CA GLN A 50 -14.32 -7.48 1.34
C GLN A 50 -14.61 -8.93 1.77
N ILE A 51 -15.87 -9.30 2.01
CA ILE A 51 -16.27 -10.66 2.35
C ILE A 51 -16.41 -11.53 1.09
N LEU A 52 -17.04 -10.99 0.04
CA LEU A 52 -17.32 -11.72 -1.19
C LEU A 52 -16.08 -11.90 -2.07
N LEU A 53 -15.19 -10.91 -2.15
CA LEU A 53 -14.01 -10.96 -3.02
C LEU A 53 -13.08 -12.14 -2.70
N PRO A 54 -12.66 -12.38 -1.44
CA PRO A 54 -11.84 -13.54 -1.12
C PRO A 54 -12.50 -14.86 -1.51
N LEU A 55 -13.82 -15.00 -1.35
CA LEU A 55 -14.54 -16.21 -1.75
C LEU A 55 -14.47 -16.44 -3.27
N ILE A 56 -14.64 -15.40 -4.07
CA ILE A 56 -14.57 -15.47 -5.53
C ILE A 56 -13.12 -15.73 -5.97
N ILE A 57 -12.17 -14.95 -5.44
CA ILE A 57 -10.74 -15.03 -5.76
C ILE A 57 -10.16 -16.39 -5.35
N SER A 58 -10.64 -16.97 -4.25
CA SER A 58 -10.15 -18.26 -3.74
C SER A 58 -10.23 -19.38 -4.77
N LYS A 59 -11.24 -19.36 -5.65
CA LYS A 59 -11.38 -20.33 -6.75
C LYS A 59 -10.23 -20.26 -7.75
N TYR A 60 -9.67 -19.07 -7.95
CA TYR A 60 -8.54 -18.83 -8.86
C TYR A 60 -7.18 -19.03 -8.19
N THR A 61 -7.10 -18.87 -6.87
CA THR A 61 -5.85 -19.06 -6.10
C THR A 61 -5.68 -20.47 -5.54
N SER A 62 -6.73 -21.28 -5.51
CA SER A 62 -6.67 -22.70 -5.07
C SER A 62 -5.91 -23.62 -6.04
N GLY A 63 -5.47 -23.11 -7.18
CA GLY A 63 -4.69 -23.85 -8.18
C GLY A 63 -3.26 -24.18 -7.73
N PRO A 64 -2.48 -24.87 -8.59
CA PRO A 64 -1.13 -25.32 -8.24
C PRO A 64 -0.13 -24.17 -8.06
N GLN A 65 -0.40 -22.99 -8.61
CA GLN A 65 0.54 -21.87 -8.70
C GLN A 65 -0.06 -20.56 -8.16
N PRO A 66 -0.30 -20.44 -6.84
CA PRO A 66 -0.92 -19.27 -6.24
C PRO A 66 -0.07 -17.99 -6.37
N LEU A 67 1.26 -18.09 -6.37
CA LEU A 67 2.14 -16.91 -6.45
C LEU A 67 2.11 -16.24 -7.83
N ASN A 68 1.66 -16.94 -8.88
CA ASN A 68 1.43 -16.33 -10.19
C ASN A 68 0.31 -15.28 -10.14
N VAL A 69 -0.72 -15.48 -9.32
CA VAL A 69 -1.81 -14.50 -9.15
C VAL A 69 -1.27 -13.26 -8.45
N PHE A 70 -0.47 -13.42 -7.39
CA PHE A 70 0.23 -12.32 -6.74
C PHE A 70 1.10 -11.53 -7.73
N TYR A 71 1.95 -12.23 -8.50
CA TYR A 71 2.85 -11.62 -9.46
C TYR A 71 2.11 -10.82 -10.55
N LYS A 72 0.96 -11.31 -11.03
CA LYS A 72 0.15 -10.62 -12.02
C LYS A 72 -0.64 -9.45 -11.44
N ALA A 73 -1.12 -9.56 -10.20
CA ALA A 73 -1.90 -8.50 -9.54
C ALA A 73 -1.03 -7.29 -9.12
N MET A 74 0.24 -7.52 -8.79
CA MET A 74 1.18 -6.50 -8.34
C MET A 74 1.29 -5.25 -9.24
N PRO A 75 1.54 -5.36 -10.57
CA PRO A 75 1.64 -4.17 -11.43
C PRO A 75 0.33 -3.37 -11.49
N TYR A 76 -0.83 -4.02 -11.52
CA TYR A 76 -2.12 -3.32 -11.47
C TYR A 76 -2.27 -2.53 -10.17
N ARG A 77 -1.89 -3.13 -9.04
CA ARG A 77 -1.95 -2.45 -7.75
C ARG A 77 -1.00 -1.25 -7.68
N LEU A 78 0.20 -1.34 -8.25
CA LEU A 78 1.15 -0.22 -8.33
C LEU A 78 0.58 0.94 -9.16
N LEU A 79 -0.03 0.63 -10.31
CA LEU A 79 -0.68 1.64 -11.15
C LEU A 79 -1.89 2.28 -10.48
N LEU A 80 -2.67 1.52 -9.71
CA LEU A 80 -3.76 2.08 -8.90
C LEU A 80 -3.24 3.01 -7.80
N GLY A 81 -2.05 2.77 -7.27
CA GLY A 81 -1.37 3.70 -6.37
C GLY A 81 -1.12 5.07 -7.02
N LEU A 82 -0.67 5.10 -8.28
CA LEU A 82 -0.60 6.35 -9.06
C LEU A 82 -1.98 6.94 -9.31
N GLY A 83 -2.98 6.10 -9.55
CA GLY A 83 -4.39 6.51 -9.68
C GLY A 83 -4.90 7.23 -8.41
N PHE A 84 -4.52 6.76 -7.22
CA PHE A 84 -4.83 7.44 -5.97
C PHE A 84 -4.10 8.77 -5.82
N ALA A 85 -2.81 8.84 -6.19
CA ALA A 85 -2.09 10.11 -6.20
C ALA A 85 -2.75 11.13 -7.15
N LEU A 86 -3.17 10.71 -8.34
CA LEU A 86 -3.93 11.55 -9.27
C LEU A 86 -5.29 11.96 -8.70
N LEU A 87 -5.96 11.07 -7.97
CA LEU A 87 -7.22 11.36 -7.31
C LEU A 87 -7.03 12.46 -6.26
N VAL A 88 -6.03 12.35 -5.39
CA VAL A 88 -5.70 13.37 -4.38
C VAL A 88 -5.39 14.72 -5.04
N TRP A 89 -4.63 14.73 -6.14
CA TRP A 89 -4.35 15.96 -6.89
C TRP A 89 -5.60 16.59 -7.53
N TRP A 90 -6.57 15.76 -7.89
CA TRP A 90 -7.83 16.20 -8.48
C TRP A 90 -8.82 16.72 -7.43
N THR A 91 -8.77 16.20 -6.20
CA THR A 91 -9.65 16.57 -5.08
C THR A 91 -9.86 18.08 -4.91
N PRO A 92 -8.82 18.92 -4.70
CA PRO A 92 -9.03 20.36 -4.48
C PRO A 92 -9.65 21.10 -5.68
N LYS A 93 -9.57 20.52 -6.89
CA LYS A 93 -10.15 21.13 -8.11
C LYS A 93 -11.64 20.88 -8.25
N VAL A 94 -12.15 19.89 -7.52
CA VAL A 94 -13.55 19.43 -7.55
C VAL A 94 -14.34 20.04 -6.39
N GLU A 95 -13.65 20.53 -5.37
CA GLU A 95 -14.27 21.19 -4.24
C GLU A 95 -15.13 22.37 -4.71
N HIS A 96 -16.39 22.38 -4.27
CA HIS A 96 -17.34 23.45 -4.59
C HIS A 96 -18.12 23.82 -3.33
N GLN A 97 -18.07 25.10 -2.94
CA GLN A 97 -18.81 25.64 -1.78
C GLN A 97 -18.55 24.89 -0.45
N GLY A 98 -17.32 24.41 -0.22
CA GLY A 98 -16.95 23.70 1.02
C GLY A 98 -17.46 22.26 1.09
N GLY A 99 -17.80 21.66 -0.05
CA GLY A 99 -18.20 20.27 -0.16
C GLY A 99 -17.81 19.63 -1.50
N PHE A 100 -18.03 18.32 -1.60
CA PHE A 100 -17.76 17.55 -2.80
C PHE A 100 -19.05 17.05 -3.44
N PRO A 101 -19.16 17.09 -4.78
CA PRO A 101 -20.32 16.57 -5.49
C PRO A 101 -20.39 15.04 -5.41
N MET A 102 -21.59 14.48 -5.55
CA MET A 102 -21.82 13.02 -5.42
C MET A 102 -20.96 12.18 -6.38
N TYR A 103 -20.70 12.67 -7.61
CA TYR A 103 -19.88 11.95 -8.57
C TYR A 103 -18.44 11.73 -8.10
N TYR A 104 -17.89 12.65 -7.29
CA TYR A 104 -16.56 12.52 -6.71
C TYR A 104 -16.50 11.30 -5.78
N TYR A 105 -17.48 11.18 -4.86
CA TYR A 105 -17.57 10.04 -3.96
C TYR A 105 -17.79 8.71 -4.69
N ILE A 106 -18.52 8.70 -5.80
CA ILE A 106 -18.68 7.51 -6.65
C ILE A 106 -17.34 7.11 -7.25
N ILE A 107 -16.56 8.05 -7.77
CA ILE A 107 -15.22 7.78 -8.34
C ILE A 107 -14.27 7.27 -7.25
N VAL A 108 -14.26 7.91 -6.08
CA VAL A 108 -13.49 7.45 -4.92
C VAL A 108 -13.89 6.02 -4.56
N LEU A 109 -15.18 5.73 -4.41
CA LEU A 109 -15.70 4.40 -4.11
C LEU A 109 -15.23 3.37 -5.15
N LEU A 110 -15.37 3.66 -6.44
CA LEU A 110 -14.96 2.74 -7.51
C LEU A 110 -13.44 2.51 -7.52
N SER A 111 -12.64 3.56 -7.28
CA SER A 111 -11.19 3.45 -7.17
C SER A 111 -10.76 2.55 -6.00
N TYR A 112 -11.40 2.71 -4.83
CA TYR A 112 -11.20 1.82 -3.69
C TYR A 112 -11.68 0.40 -3.98
N ALA A 113 -12.82 0.20 -4.64
CA ALA A 113 -13.30 -1.14 -5.02
C ALA A 113 -12.27 -1.85 -5.91
N LEU A 114 -11.76 -1.17 -6.94
CA LEU A 114 -10.76 -1.73 -7.85
C LEU A 114 -9.44 -2.02 -7.12
N HIS A 115 -9.02 -1.13 -6.23
CA HIS A 115 -7.86 -1.36 -5.36
C HIS A 115 -8.06 -2.61 -4.50
N GLN A 116 -9.23 -2.78 -3.87
CA GLN A 116 -9.55 -3.96 -3.04
C GLN A 116 -9.43 -5.27 -3.82
N VAL A 117 -9.85 -5.32 -5.10
CA VAL A 117 -9.69 -6.52 -5.93
C VAL A 117 -8.22 -6.93 -6.04
N THR A 118 -7.33 -5.98 -6.32
CA THR A 118 -5.89 -6.28 -6.44
C THR A 118 -5.26 -6.63 -5.09
N LEU A 119 -5.65 -5.93 -4.02
CA LEU A 119 -5.19 -6.18 -2.65
C LEU A 119 -5.56 -7.59 -2.20
N TYR A 120 -6.83 -7.99 -2.34
CA TYR A 120 -7.29 -9.32 -1.95
C TYR A 120 -6.74 -10.41 -2.85
N SER A 121 -6.54 -10.15 -4.15
CA SER A 121 -5.87 -11.10 -5.05
C SER A 121 -4.48 -11.46 -4.53
N MET A 122 -3.71 -10.45 -4.12
CA MET A 122 -2.39 -10.66 -3.51
C MET A 122 -2.48 -11.34 -2.15
N TYR A 123 -3.38 -10.88 -1.27
CA TYR A 123 -3.53 -11.43 0.08
C TYR A 123 -3.90 -12.91 0.07
N VAL A 124 -4.95 -13.29 -0.67
CA VAL A 124 -5.42 -14.68 -0.75
C VAL A 124 -4.38 -15.57 -1.41
N SER A 125 -3.62 -15.07 -2.38
CA SER A 125 -2.51 -15.80 -2.99
C SER A 125 -1.42 -16.18 -1.99
N ILE A 126 -1.02 -15.25 -1.12
CA ILE A 126 -0.05 -15.52 -0.05
C ILE A 126 -0.61 -16.54 0.94
N MET A 127 -1.88 -16.38 1.36
CA MET A 127 -2.51 -17.31 2.30
C MET A 127 -2.62 -18.72 1.73
N ALA A 128 -3.01 -18.86 0.47
CA ALA A 128 -3.06 -20.14 -0.23
C ALA A 128 -1.67 -20.79 -0.33
N PHE A 129 -0.64 -19.99 -0.62
CA PHE A 129 0.73 -20.48 -0.66
C PHE A 129 1.25 -20.91 0.73
N ASN A 130 1.05 -20.10 1.76
CA ASN A 130 1.43 -20.40 3.14
C ASN A 130 0.81 -21.72 3.61
N ALA A 131 -0.49 -21.93 3.31
CA ALA A 131 -1.18 -23.19 3.63
C ALA A 131 -0.58 -24.39 2.89
N LYS A 132 -0.17 -24.21 1.63
CA LYS A 132 0.41 -25.27 0.79
C LYS A 132 1.81 -25.68 1.24
N VAL A 133 2.66 -24.73 1.63
CA VAL A 133 4.06 -25.01 2.01
C VAL A 133 4.23 -25.40 3.47
N SER A 134 3.21 -25.22 4.30
CA SER A 134 3.30 -25.55 5.72
C SER A 134 3.49 -27.04 5.95
N ASP A 135 4.55 -27.42 6.66
CA ASP A 135 4.83 -28.80 7.07
C ASP A 135 3.69 -29.34 7.96
N PRO A 136 3.04 -30.47 7.61
CA PRO A 136 1.96 -31.04 8.42
C PRO A 136 2.32 -31.32 9.87
N LEU A 137 3.60 -31.57 10.20
CA LEU A 137 4.05 -31.86 11.56
C LEU A 137 4.05 -30.62 12.47
N ILE A 138 4.29 -29.43 11.90
CA ILE A 138 4.40 -28.16 12.63
C ILE A 138 3.59 -27.03 11.96
N GLY A 139 2.50 -27.41 11.28
CA GLY A 139 1.78 -26.53 10.36
C GLY A 139 1.20 -25.30 11.06
N GLY A 140 0.74 -25.44 12.30
CA GLY A 140 0.21 -24.32 13.08
C GLY A 140 1.26 -23.24 13.37
N THR A 141 2.42 -23.64 13.91
CA THR A 141 3.54 -22.73 14.18
C THR A 141 4.06 -22.09 12.89
N TYR A 142 4.15 -22.88 11.83
CA TYR A 142 4.71 -22.42 10.58
C TYR A 142 3.80 -21.43 9.85
N MET A 143 2.49 -21.72 9.77
CA MET A 143 1.48 -20.80 9.24
C MET A 143 1.43 -19.50 10.03
N THR A 144 1.55 -19.58 11.36
CA THR A 144 1.57 -18.41 12.24
C THR A 144 2.78 -17.52 11.93
N LEU A 145 3.98 -18.09 11.86
CA LEU A 145 5.20 -17.35 11.51
C LEU A 145 5.07 -16.64 10.16
N LEU A 146 4.62 -17.35 9.12
CA LEU A 146 4.49 -16.77 7.77
C LEU A 146 3.46 -15.65 7.72
N ASN A 147 2.36 -15.78 8.46
CA ASN A 147 1.36 -14.72 8.58
C ASN A 147 1.91 -13.50 9.34
N THR A 148 2.65 -13.72 10.43
CA THR A 148 3.32 -12.65 11.16
C THR A 148 4.29 -11.89 10.27
N VAL A 149 5.14 -12.59 9.51
CA VAL A 149 6.09 -11.94 8.59
C VAL A 149 5.35 -11.20 7.45
N SER A 150 4.27 -11.77 6.91
CA SER A 150 3.45 -11.12 5.88
C SER A 150 2.76 -9.84 6.38
N ASN A 151 2.28 -9.84 7.63
CA ASN A 151 1.70 -8.65 8.26
C ASN A 151 2.77 -7.61 8.57
N LEU A 152 3.91 -8.04 9.12
CA LEU A 152 5.04 -7.15 9.37
C LEU A 152 5.50 -6.48 8.06
N GLY A 153 5.60 -7.24 6.97
CA GLY A 153 5.97 -6.75 5.64
C GLY A 153 5.01 -5.70 5.06
N GLY A 154 3.78 -5.59 5.58
CA GLY A 154 2.87 -4.49 5.26
C GLY A 154 2.98 -3.31 6.23
N ASN A 155 3.20 -3.57 7.52
CA ASN A 155 3.19 -2.53 8.54
C ASN A 155 4.47 -1.68 8.54
N TRP A 156 5.65 -2.30 8.47
CA TRP A 156 6.90 -1.54 8.57
C TRP A 156 7.08 -0.53 7.42
N PRO A 157 6.74 -0.84 6.14
CA PRO A 157 6.84 0.14 5.08
C PRO A 157 5.83 1.26 5.26
N SER A 158 4.60 0.97 5.70
CA SER A 158 3.57 1.98 5.98
C SER A 158 3.97 2.92 7.11
N THR A 159 4.63 2.43 8.16
CA THR A 159 5.18 3.29 9.23
C THR A 159 6.28 4.21 8.71
N VAL A 160 7.20 3.67 7.89
CA VAL A 160 8.26 4.47 7.28
C VAL A 160 7.69 5.52 6.32
N ALA A 161 6.69 5.14 5.52
CA ALA A 161 5.97 6.04 4.62
C ALA A 161 5.40 7.25 5.36
N LEU A 162 4.57 7.00 6.38
CA LEU A 162 4.00 8.06 7.22
C LEU A 162 5.04 8.97 7.86
N TRP A 163 6.20 8.43 8.25
CA TRP A 163 7.28 9.21 8.84
C TRP A 163 8.05 10.07 7.82
N LEU A 164 8.08 9.68 6.54
CA LEU A 164 8.84 10.37 5.48
C LEU A 164 8.08 11.52 4.81
N VAL A 165 6.74 11.56 4.90
CA VAL A 165 5.92 12.60 4.28
C VAL A 165 6.36 14.02 4.71
N ASP A 166 6.50 14.25 6.02
CA ASP A 166 6.84 15.57 6.56
C ASP A 166 8.25 16.04 6.15
N PRO A 167 9.32 15.24 6.30
CA PRO A 167 10.66 15.61 5.83
C PRO A 167 10.74 15.91 4.32
N LEU A 168 9.96 15.20 3.50
CA LEU A 168 9.90 15.35 2.05
C LEU A 168 9.06 16.56 1.61
N THR A 169 8.19 17.07 2.47
CA THR A 169 7.32 18.21 2.16
C THR A 169 8.08 19.52 2.25
N VAL A 170 8.04 20.31 1.17
CA VAL A 170 8.68 21.63 1.09
C VAL A 170 7.59 22.71 1.13
N LYS A 171 7.70 23.60 2.11
CA LYS A 171 6.80 24.74 2.29
C LYS A 171 7.57 26.04 2.11
N GLU A 172 7.04 26.94 1.32
CA GLU A 172 7.63 28.25 1.01
C GLU A 172 6.73 29.38 1.54
N CYS A 173 7.35 30.50 1.90
CA CYS A 173 6.64 31.69 2.30
C CYS A 173 6.31 32.56 1.07
N VAL A 174 5.04 32.79 0.79
CA VAL A 174 4.58 33.71 -0.26
C VAL A 174 4.15 35.01 0.39
N GLY A 175 4.60 36.15 -0.15
CA GLY A 175 4.31 37.50 0.38
C GLY A 175 5.41 38.10 1.25
N ALA A 176 6.44 37.34 1.61
CA ALA A 176 7.67 37.83 2.24
C ALA A 176 8.89 37.11 1.64
N SER A 177 9.95 37.86 1.31
CA SER A 177 11.11 37.29 0.62
C SER A 177 12.06 36.54 1.58
N ASN A 178 12.63 35.44 1.10
CA ASN A 178 13.81 34.76 1.67
C ASN A 178 13.60 33.94 2.97
N GLN A 179 12.39 33.37 3.19
CA GLN A 179 12.10 32.48 4.33
C GLN A 179 11.40 31.19 3.87
N ASN A 180 11.77 30.05 4.48
CA ASN A 180 11.11 28.76 4.24
C ASN A 180 10.20 28.38 5.43
N CYS A 181 9.12 27.66 5.19
CA CYS A 181 8.13 27.32 6.23
C CYS A 181 8.33 25.91 6.80
N ARG A 182 9.58 25.48 6.96
CA ARG A 182 9.93 24.11 7.37
C ARG A 182 9.91 23.92 8.89
N ILE A 183 10.25 24.96 9.64
CA ILE A 183 10.35 24.96 11.11
C ILE A 183 9.27 25.91 11.66
N PRO A 184 8.63 25.60 12.82
CA PRO A 184 7.59 26.45 13.41
C PRO A 184 7.99 27.93 13.55
N ASP A 185 9.23 28.21 13.95
CA ASP A 185 9.76 29.57 14.10
C ASP A 185 9.70 30.37 12.79
N ASN A 186 10.03 29.72 11.66
CA ASN A 186 9.98 30.38 10.35
C ASN A 186 8.55 30.54 9.83
N VAL A 187 7.63 29.66 10.25
CA VAL A 187 6.20 29.80 9.96
C VAL A 187 5.65 31.04 10.68
N GLU A 188 6.00 31.23 11.96
CA GLU A 188 5.61 32.44 12.69
C GLU A 188 6.23 33.70 12.10
N LEU A 189 7.50 33.66 11.71
CA LEU A 189 8.18 34.77 11.09
C LEU A 189 7.54 35.15 9.74
N CYS A 190 7.23 34.17 8.89
CA CYS A 190 6.52 34.39 7.63
C CYS A 190 5.17 35.08 7.86
N LYS A 191 4.38 34.62 8.83
CA LYS A 191 3.10 35.23 9.20
C LYS A 191 3.26 36.65 9.74
N LYS A 192 4.27 36.90 10.58
CA LYS A 192 4.57 38.25 11.12
C LYS A 192 4.94 39.24 10.02
N LEU A 193 5.59 38.78 8.97
CA LEU A 193 5.95 39.58 7.80
C LEU A 193 4.79 39.76 6.81
N GLY A 194 3.57 39.32 7.15
CA GLY A 194 2.38 39.42 6.30
C GLY A 194 2.33 38.37 5.18
N GLY A 195 3.21 37.36 5.22
CA GLY A 195 3.23 36.24 4.29
C GLY A 195 2.33 35.07 4.71
N SER A 196 2.06 34.18 3.76
CA SER A 196 1.39 32.91 4.00
C SER A 196 2.28 31.74 3.58
N CYS A 197 2.32 30.69 4.39
CA CYS A 197 3.05 29.47 4.07
C CYS A 197 2.23 28.60 3.14
N VAL A 198 2.75 28.35 1.94
CA VAL A 198 2.14 27.44 0.96
C VAL A 198 3.03 26.23 0.75
N THR A 199 2.42 25.08 0.52
CA THR A 199 3.17 23.86 0.16
C THR A 199 3.61 23.99 -1.30
N ALA A 200 4.92 24.08 -1.54
CA ALA A 200 5.49 24.15 -2.88
C ALA A 200 5.67 22.75 -3.48
N LEU A 201 6.05 21.77 -2.66
CA LEU A 201 6.16 20.37 -3.04
C LEU A 201 5.64 19.49 -1.91
N ASP A 202 4.59 18.72 -2.18
CA ASP A 202 4.04 17.77 -1.20
C ASP A 202 4.83 16.46 -1.25
N GLY A 203 5.34 16.05 -0.09
CA GLY A 203 6.11 14.83 0.08
C GLY A 203 5.35 13.58 -0.37
N TYR A 204 4.01 13.57 -0.28
CA TYR A 204 3.18 12.45 -0.70
C TYR A 204 3.34 12.10 -2.19
N TYR A 205 3.42 13.09 -3.08
CA TYR A 205 3.58 12.82 -4.51
C TYR A 205 4.96 12.28 -4.83
N VAL A 206 6.00 12.85 -4.20
CA VAL A 206 7.39 12.39 -4.34
C VAL A 206 7.50 10.95 -3.84
N GLU A 207 6.97 10.68 -2.66
CA GLU A 207 6.99 9.38 -2.02
C GLU A 207 6.19 8.34 -2.82
N SER A 208 5.00 8.70 -3.33
CA SER A 208 4.19 7.83 -4.18
C SER A 208 4.95 7.39 -5.44
N ILE A 209 5.65 8.32 -6.09
CA ILE A 209 6.48 8.03 -7.26
C ILE A 209 7.64 7.09 -6.88
N ILE A 210 8.36 7.39 -5.79
CA ILE A 210 9.48 6.56 -5.31
C ILE A 210 9.00 5.15 -4.95
N CYS A 211 7.89 5.01 -4.22
CA CYS A 211 7.29 3.73 -3.86
C CYS A 211 6.97 2.91 -5.12
N VAL A 212 6.35 3.53 -6.12
CA VAL A 212 6.01 2.83 -7.37
C VAL A 212 7.26 2.37 -8.11
N PHE A 213 8.31 3.17 -8.19
CA PHE A 213 9.59 2.75 -8.79
C PHE A 213 10.23 1.59 -8.02
N ILE A 214 10.25 1.64 -6.69
CA ILE A 214 10.74 0.54 -5.85
C ILE A 214 9.88 -0.71 -6.07
N GLY A 215 8.56 -0.57 -6.15
CA GLY A 215 7.61 -1.65 -6.40
C GLY A 215 7.82 -2.32 -7.74
N PHE A 216 7.98 -1.55 -8.82
CA PHE A 216 8.31 -2.10 -10.14
C PHE A 216 9.69 -2.74 -10.15
N GLY A 217 10.70 -2.13 -9.51
CA GLY A 217 12.01 -2.73 -9.33
C GLY A 217 11.93 -4.09 -8.62
N TRP A 218 11.19 -4.18 -7.52
CA TRP A 218 10.92 -5.44 -6.82
C TRP A 218 10.24 -6.45 -7.75
N TRP A 219 9.21 -6.02 -8.49
CA TRP A 219 8.48 -6.88 -9.42
C TRP A 219 9.37 -7.44 -10.54
N PHE A 220 10.27 -6.64 -11.12
CA PHE A 220 11.19 -7.08 -12.17
C PHE A 220 12.30 -7.99 -11.65
N PHE A 221 12.95 -7.64 -10.53
CA PHE A 221 14.15 -8.34 -10.06
C PHE A 221 13.85 -9.49 -9.09
N LEU A 222 12.91 -9.30 -8.18
CA LEU A 222 12.58 -10.26 -7.12
C LEU A 222 11.30 -11.04 -7.42
N GLY A 223 10.37 -10.48 -8.18
CA GLY A 223 9.13 -11.15 -8.61
C GLY A 223 9.35 -12.48 -9.32
N PRO A 224 10.31 -12.63 -10.25
CA PRO A 224 10.59 -13.92 -10.89
C PRO A 224 11.15 -14.97 -9.93
N LYS A 225 11.95 -14.56 -8.93
CA LYS A 225 12.43 -15.45 -7.86
C LYS A 225 11.28 -15.85 -6.94
N PHE A 226 10.41 -14.90 -6.63
CA PHE A 226 9.24 -15.10 -5.79
C PHE A 226 8.29 -16.14 -6.39
N LYS A 227 7.92 -16.03 -7.67
CA LYS A 227 7.08 -17.06 -8.31
C LYS A 227 7.75 -18.43 -8.38
N LYS A 228 9.08 -18.48 -8.59
CA LYS A 228 9.83 -19.74 -8.71
C LYS A 228 9.82 -20.56 -7.42
N LEU A 229 9.63 -19.92 -6.26
CA LEU A 229 9.47 -20.63 -4.97
C LEU A 229 8.27 -21.59 -4.98
N GLN A 230 7.25 -21.36 -5.81
CA GLN A 230 6.11 -22.28 -5.87
C GLN A 230 6.39 -23.59 -6.59
N ASP A 231 7.50 -23.65 -7.35
CA ASP A 231 7.95 -24.82 -8.10
C ASP A 231 8.98 -25.64 -7.30
N GLU A 232 9.39 -25.15 -6.12
CA GLU A 232 10.28 -25.87 -5.21
C GLU A 232 9.60 -27.12 -4.63
N GLY A 233 10.33 -28.23 -4.57
CA GLY A 233 9.80 -29.50 -4.07
C GLY A 233 9.43 -29.45 -2.57
N PRO A 234 8.51 -30.31 -2.10
CA PRO A 234 8.08 -30.32 -0.68
C PRO A 234 9.24 -30.49 0.33
N SER A 235 10.33 -31.14 -0.07
CA SER A 235 11.53 -31.32 0.75
C SER A 235 12.26 -30.01 1.07
N SER A 236 12.11 -28.96 0.25
CA SER A 236 12.70 -27.64 0.50
C SER A 236 11.99 -26.88 1.63
N TRP A 237 10.74 -27.24 1.91
CA TRP A 237 9.83 -26.56 2.85
C TRP A 237 9.63 -27.29 4.18
N LYS A 238 10.00 -28.58 4.24
CA LYS A 238 9.79 -29.45 5.40
C LYS A 238 11.04 -29.59 6.25
N CYS A 239 10.85 -29.92 7.53
CA CYS A 239 11.96 -30.26 8.41
C CYS A 239 12.64 -31.54 7.92
N LYS A 240 13.98 -31.55 7.86
CA LYS A 240 14.72 -32.80 7.66
C LYS A 240 14.51 -33.65 8.91
N ARG A 241 13.96 -34.86 8.76
CA ARG A 241 13.99 -35.86 9.84
C ARG A 241 15.45 -36.19 10.13
N SER A 242 15.92 -35.86 11.34
CA SER A 242 17.10 -36.53 11.88
C SER A 242 16.63 -37.91 12.29
N ASN A 243 17.09 -38.95 11.61
CA ASN A 243 17.08 -40.30 12.16
C ASN A 243 18.21 -40.42 13.18
#